data_AF-M0D497-F1
#
_entry.id   AF-M0D497-F1
#
_cell.length_a   1.000
_cell.length_b   1.000
_cell.length_c   1.000
_cell.angle_alpha   90.00
_cell.angle_beta   90.00
_cell.angle_gamma   90.00
#
_symmetry.space_group_name_H-M   'P 1'
#
loop_
_entity.id
_entity.type
_entity.pdbx_description
1 polymer ?
#
loop_
_entity_poly.entity_id
_entity_poly.type
_entity_poly.pdbx_seq_one_letter_code
_entity_poly.pdbx_strand_id
1 'polypeptide(L)'
;MTDTDHSTDDGEDSDGPERTTIRTGREFEQEYRLDASEAGTFLIELGEQLRDGDELTVATDEWELPFAFGEPVELELDFDGVGEPELEIELELPGRTDEKAPDIE
;
A
#
# COMPACT_ATOMS: atom_id res chain seq x y z
N MET A 1 -28.02 -37.81 -32.88
CA MET A 1 -27.19 -36.67 -33.27
C MET A 1 -28.01 -35.41 -33.12
N THR A 2 -27.94 -34.80 -31.94
CA THR A 2 -27.70 -33.36 -31.79
C THR A 2 -27.12 -33.20 -30.39
N ASP A 3 -25.81 -33.04 -30.33
CA ASP A 3 -25.09 -32.62 -29.13
C ASP A 3 -25.46 -31.16 -28.85
N THR A 4 -26.05 -30.90 -27.68
CA THR A 4 -26.20 -29.55 -27.15
C THR A 4 -24.98 -29.30 -26.28
N ASP A 5 -24.01 -28.61 -26.85
CA ASP A 5 -22.89 -28.01 -26.16
C ASP A 5 -23.43 -26.96 -25.16
N HIS A 6 -23.37 -27.28 -23.87
CA HIS A 6 -23.59 -26.33 -22.79
C HIS A 6 -22.23 -25.75 -22.44
N SER A 7 -21.84 -24.71 -23.18
CA SER A 7 -20.73 -23.85 -22.80
C SER A 7 -21.12 -23.11 -21.53
N THR A 8 -20.68 -23.64 -20.38
CA THR A 8 -20.66 -22.90 -19.12
C THR A 8 -19.57 -21.85 -19.24
N ASP A 9 -19.99 -20.62 -19.47
CA ASP A 9 -19.18 -19.42 -19.29
C ASP A 9 -18.97 -19.25 -17.78
N ASP A 10 -17.94 -19.91 -17.23
CA ASP A 10 -17.39 -19.60 -15.91
C ASP A 10 -16.67 -18.26 -16.03
N GLY A 11 -17.45 -17.19 -16.10
CA GLY A 11 -17.00 -15.88 -15.66
C GLY A 11 -16.77 -15.97 -14.15
N GLU A 12 -15.50 -16.12 -13.76
CA GLU A 12 -15.06 -15.85 -12.40
C GLU A 12 -15.27 -14.35 -12.14
N ASP A 13 -16.52 -13.97 -11.86
CA ASP A 13 -16.87 -12.72 -11.21
C ASP A 13 -16.11 -12.71 -9.88
N SER A 14 -14.99 -11.99 -9.88
CA SER A 14 -14.26 -11.64 -8.67
C SER A 14 -15.12 -10.65 -7.88
N ASP A 15 -16.19 -11.14 -7.26
CA ASP A 15 -17.03 -10.44 -6.26
C ASP A 15 -16.24 -10.27 -4.95
N GLY A 16 -15.12 -9.54 -5.03
CA GLY A 16 -14.58 -8.85 -3.87
C GLY A 16 -15.43 -7.61 -3.60
N PRO A 17 -15.52 -7.12 -2.34
CA PRO A 17 -16.17 -5.85 -2.07
C PRO A 17 -15.56 -4.75 -2.96
N GLU A 18 -16.40 -3.92 -3.57
CA GLU A 18 -15.95 -2.75 -4.34
C GLU A 18 -15.24 -1.77 -3.39
N ARG A 19 -13.91 -1.89 -3.26
CA ARG A 19 -13.09 -1.00 -2.44
C ARG A 19 -12.99 0.38 -3.07
N THR A 20 -12.98 1.41 -2.22
CA THR A 20 -12.67 2.77 -2.66
C THR A 20 -11.16 2.92 -2.88
N THR A 21 -10.73 3.17 -4.12
CA THR A 21 -9.33 3.48 -4.40
C THR A 21 -8.99 4.92 -3.99
N ILE A 22 -8.04 5.07 -3.06
CA ILE A 22 -7.42 6.35 -2.70
C ILE A 22 -6.48 6.76 -3.84
N ARG A 23 -6.65 7.99 -4.35
CA ARG A 23 -5.92 8.49 -5.53
C ARG A 23 -5.00 9.64 -5.17
N THR A 24 -3.92 9.75 -5.94
CA THR A 24 -2.99 10.89 -5.88
C THR A 24 -3.70 12.24 -6.08
N GLY A 25 -3.14 13.29 -5.48
CA GLY A 25 -3.66 14.67 -5.58
C GLY A 25 -4.75 15.03 -4.55
N ARG A 26 -5.00 14.18 -3.55
CA ARG A 26 -5.83 14.47 -2.37
C ARG A 26 -5.07 14.05 -1.12
N GLU A 27 -5.24 14.82 -0.06
CA GLU A 27 -4.76 14.45 1.27
C GLU A 27 -5.60 13.28 1.81
N PHE A 28 -4.92 12.31 2.42
CA PHE A 28 -5.53 11.17 3.12
C PHE A 28 -4.70 10.91 4.37
N GLU A 29 -5.37 10.83 5.52
CA GLU A 29 -4.75 10.53 6.81
C GLU A 29 -5.71 9.65 7.61
N GLN A 30 -5.19 8.59 8.23
CA GLN A 30 -5.96 7.72 9.12
C GLN A 30 -5.03 7.16 10.23
N GLU A 31 -5.33 7.50 11.49
CA GLU A 31 -4.63 6.97 12.67
C GLU A 31 -5.31 5.70 13.19
N TYR A 32 -4.52 4.69 13.54
CA TYR A 32 -4.98 3.45 14.17
C TYR A 32 -4.35 3.27 15.54
N ARG A 33 -5.14 2.77 16.51
CA ARG A 33 -4.66 2.36 17.83
C ARG A 33 -4.68 0.84 17.91
N LEU A 34 -3.56 0.24 17.52
CA LEU A 34 -3.39 -1.20 17.41
C LEU A 34 -2.68 -1.77 18.63
N ASP A 35 -2.85 -3.07 18.86
CA ASP A 35 -1.93 -3.79 19.72
C ASP A 35 -0.62 -4.11 18.98
N ALA A 36 0.42 -4.48 19.75
CA ALA A 36 1.75 -4.70 19.21
C ALA A 36 1.82 -5.86 18.19
N SER A 37 0.91 -6.83 18.27
CA SER A 37 0.91 -7.97 17.35
C SER A 37 0.31 -7.62 15.99
N GLU A 38 -0.75 -6.80 15.98
CA GLU A 38 -1.33 -6.25 14.75
C GLU A 38 -0.34 -5.30 14.07
N ALA A 39 0.25 -4.36 14.82
CA ALA A 39 1.28 -3.46 14.30
C ALA A 39 2.49 -4.23 13.74
N GLY A 40 2.93 -5.28 14.45
CA GLY A 40 4.02 -6.14 13.99
C GLY A 40 3.71 -6.87 12.70
N THR A 41 2.48 -7.35 12.53
CA THR A 41 2.04 -8.01 11.28
C THR A 41 2.07 -7.04 10.11
N PHE A 42 1.51 -5.84 10.30
CA PHE A 42 1.54 -4.78 9.29
C PHE A 42 2.97 -4.43 8.86
N LEU A 43 3.90 -4.28 9.81
CA LEU A 43 5.30 -3.94 9.51
C LEU A 43 6.03 -5.06 8.76
N ILE A 44 5.67 -6.33 8.97
CA ILE A 44 6.22 -7.45 8.20
C ILE A 44 5.76 -7.35 6.74
N GLU A 45 4.46 -7.20 6.50
CA GLU A 45 3.90 -7.10 5.15
C GLU A 45 4.42 -5.86 4.41
N LEU A 46 4.53 -4.73 5.10
CA LEU A 46 5.15 -3.53 4.56
C LEU A 46 6.61 -3.79 4.18
N GLY A 47 7.38 -4.40 5.09
CA GLY A 47 8.79 -4.73 4.83
C GLY A 47 9.00 -5.70 3.67
N GLU A 48 8.10 -6.66 3.48
CA GLU A 48 8.12 -7.56 2.33
C GLU A 48 7.89 -6.80 1.01
N GLN A 49 6.88 -5.91 0.96
CA GLN A 49 6.63 -5.08 -0.23
C GLN A 49 7.79 -4.14 -0.55
N LEU A 50 8.35 -3.46 0.46
CA LEU A 50 9.50 -2.57 0.30
C LEU A 50 10.76 -3.31 -0.21
N ARG A 51 10.92 -4.58 0.14
CA ARG A 51 12.06 -5.41 -0.30
C ARG A 51 11.89 -5.86 -1.75
N ASP A 52 10.67 -6.18 -2.14
CA ASP A 52 10.39 -6.94 -3.37
C ASP A 52 10.16 -6.04 -4.60
N GLY A 53 9.94 -4.73 -4.42
CA GLY A 53 9.77 -3.79 -5.53
C GLY A 53 9.81 -2.31 -5.12
N ASP A 54 9.32 -1.45 -6.01
CA ASP A 54 9.17 0.00 -5.84
C ASP A 54 7.69 0.45 -5.82
N GLU A 55 6.79 -0.50 -5.55
CA GLU A 55 5.36 -0.30 -5.42
C GLU A 55 4.86 -0.96 -4.13
N LEU A 56 3.91 -0.31 -3.45
CA LEU A 56 3.21 -0.87 -2.30
C LEU A 56 1.71 -0.65 -2.42
N THR A 57 0.92 -1.52 -1.81
CA THR A 57 -0.52 -1.34 -1.63
C THR A 57 -0.88 -1.53 -0.16
N VAL A 58 -1.53 -0.53 0.42
CA VAL A 58 -2.20 -0.64 1.72
C VAL A 58 -3.70 -0.79 1.47
N ALA A 59 -4.34 -1.77 2.08
CA ALA A 59 -5.77 -2.00 1.87
C ALA A 59 -6.50 -2.41 3.14
N THR A 60 -7.77 -2.05 3.20
CA THR A 60 -8.76 -2.49 4.17
C THR A 60 -9.93 -3.15 3.43
N ASP A 61 -10.99 -3.54 4.14
CA ASP A 61 -12.23 -3.98 3.51
C ASP A 61 -12.95 -2.85 2.75
N GLU A 62 -12.69 -1.59 3.11
CA GLU A 62 -13.38 -0.41 2.59
C GLU A 62 -12.62 0.30 1.47
N TRP A 63 -11.29 0.31 1.54
CA TRP A 63 -10.45 1.09 0.65
C TRP A 63 -9.12 0.41 0.31
N GLU A 64 -8.50 0.87 -0.76
CA GLU A 64 -7.14 0.51 -1.15
C GLU A 64 -6.34 1.77 -1.53
N LEU A 65 -5.05 1.77 -1.24
CA LEU A 65 -4.11 2.85 -1.51
C LEU A 65 -2.88 2.24 -2.19
N PRO A 66 -2.84 2.24 -3.54
CA PRO A 66 -1.64 1.92 -4.29
C PRO A 66 -0.69 3.11 -4.31
N PHE A 67 0.61 2.87 -4.08
CA PHE A 67 1.65 3.89 -4.05
C PHE A 67 2.95 3.38 -4.67
N ALA A 68 3.42 4.07 -5.71
CA ALA A 68 4.74 3.84 -6.29
C ALA A 68 5.74 4.81 -5.65
N PHE A 69 6.78 4.28 -5.02
CA PHE A 69 7.78 5.06 -4.30
C PHE A 69 9.11 5.10 -5.06
N GLY A 70 9.91 6.12 -4.76
CA GLY A 70 11.25 6.33 -5.30
C GLY A 70 12.32 6.25 -4.22
N GLU A 71 13.55 6.60 -4.62
CA GLU A 71 14.73 6.63 -3.73
C GLU A 71 15.27 8.07 -3.60
N PRO A 72 15.91 8.42 -2.47
CA PRO A 72 16.10 7.59 -1.27
C PRO A 72 14.84 7.54 -0.39
N VAL A 73 14.69 6.44 0.35
CA VAL A 73 13.72 6.31 1.46
C VAL A 73 14.34 6.87 2.74
N GLU A 74 13.58 7.64 3.51
CA GLU A 74 14.02 8.19 4.80
C GLU A 74 13.44 7.37 5.96
N LEU A 75 14.30 7.03 6.94
CA LEU A 75 13.91 6.32 8.16
C LEU A 75 14.47 7.08 9.35
N GLU A 76 13.58 7.58 10.20
CA GLU A 76 13.93 8.32 11.41
C GLU A 76 13.63 7.48 12.67
N LEU A 77 14.49 7.60 13.66
CA LEU A 77 14.33 7.00 14.98
C LEU A 77 14.47 8.11 16.02
N ASP A 78 13.40 8.37 16.76
CA ASP A 78 13.42 9.29 17.89
C ASP A 78 13.09 8.56 19.20
N PHE A 79 13.85 8.85 20.25
CA PHE A 79 13.67 8.24 21.55
C PHE A 79 13.72 9.30 22.64
N ASP A 80 12.58 9.56 23.27
CA ASP A 80 12.52 10.30 24.52
C ASP A 80 12.57 9.33 25.70
N GLY A 81 13.63 9.41 26.49
CA GLY A 81 13.82 8.59 27.68
C GLY A 81 13.43 9.27 28.99
N VAL A 82 12.94 10.51 28.97
CA VAL A 82 12.67 11.31 30.16
C VAL A 82 11.19 11.22 30.53
N GLY A 83 10.91 10.78 31.76
CA GLY A 83 9.53 10.65 32.25
C GLY A 83 8.93 9.33 31.82
N GLU A 84 8.00 9.36 30.87
CA GLU A 84 7.40 8.18 30.25
C GLU A 84 8.17 7.91 28.94
N PRO A 85 8.97 6.84 28.86
CA PRO A 85 9.81 6.61 27.68
C PRO A 85 8.98 6.32 26.43
N GLU A 86 9.32 6.99 25.33
CA GLU A 86 8.64 6.87 24.04
C GLU A 86 9.67 6.62 22.94
N LEU A 87 9.35 5.72 22.01
CA LEU A 87 10.14 5.42 20.81
C LEU A 87 9.25 5.67 19.61
N GLU A 88 9.68 6.56 18.74
CA GLU A 88 9.05 6.88 17.47
C GLU A 88 9.93 6.33 16.33
N ILE A 89 9.27 5.74 15.34
CA ILE A 89 9.88 5.20 14.14
C ILE A 89 9.06 5.75 12.97
N GLU A 90 9.68 6.61 12.16
CA GLU A 90 9.01 7.23 11.01
C GLU A 90 9.69 6.79 9.71
N LEU A 91 8.87 6.48 8.70
CA LEU A 91 9.31 6.08 7.37
C LEU A 91 8.68 7.02 6.33
N GLU A 92 9.51 7.76 5.61
CA GLU A 92 9.06 8.61 4.50
C GLU A 92 9.45 8.00 3.14
N LEU A 93 8.44 7.80 2.30
CA LEU A 93 8.60 7.25 0.94
C LEU A 93 8.30 8.34 -0.09
N PRO A 94 9.30 8.86 -0.82
CA PRO A 94 9.02 9.84 -1.86
C PRO A 94 8.24 9.18 -3.00
N GLY A 95 7.23 9.87 -3.54
CA GLY A 95 6.49 9.36 -4.70
C GLY A 95 7.38 9.28 -5.95
N ARG A 96 7.27 8.20 -6.72
CA ARG A 96 7.88 8.11 -8.04
C ARG A 96 7.11 8.98 -9.04
N THR A 97 7.83 9.59 -9.98
CA THR A 97 7.21 10.20 -11.17
C THR A 97 7.40 9.30 -12.39
N ASP A 98 6.31 9.06 -13.14
CA ASP A 98 6.36 8.42 -14.45
C ASP A 98 6.51 9.46 -15.59
N GLU A 99 6.73 10.73 -15.24
CA GLU A 99 6.90 11.81 -16.20
C GLU A 99 8.17 11.60 -17.03
N LYS A 100 8.03 11.72 -18.35
CA LYS A 100 9.15 11.68 -19.29
C LYS A 100 9.57 13.10 -19.63
N ALA A 101 10.88 13.32 -19.67
CA ALA A 101 11.42 14.58 -20.17
C ALA A 101 11.01 14.79 -21.64
N PRO A 102 10.76 16.04 -22.08
CA PRO A 102 10.52 16.35 -23.48
C PRO A 102 11.80 16.08 -24.31
N ASP A 103 11.61 15.76 -25.60
CA ASP A 103 12.72 15.64 -26.54
C ASP A 103 13.37 17.00 -26.85
N ILE A 104 14.69 17.02 -27.11
CA ILE A 104 15.44 18.20 -27.56
C ILE A 104 15.71 18.05 -29.07
N GLU A 105 15.36 19.07 -29.86
CA GLU A 105 15.67 19.17 -31.31
C GLU A 105 16.86 20.10 -31.61
#